data_AF-A0A482ZIT8-F1
#
_entry.id   AF-A0A482ZIT8-F1
#
_cell.length_a   1.000
_cell.length_b   1.000
_cell.length_c   1.000
_cell.angle_alpha   90.00
_cell.angle_beta   90.00
_cell.angle_gamma   90.00
#
_symmetry.space_group_name_H-M   'P 1'
#
loop_
_entity.id
_entity.type
_entity.pdbx_description
1 polymer ?
#
loop_
_entity_poly.entity_id
_entity_poly.type
_entity_poly.pdbx_seq_one_letter_code
_entity_poly.pdbx_strand_id
1 'polypeptide(L)'
;MGGGTPSLFSAKSLAMLLRQIRQRMELAGDIEITLEANPGTLEHDPFEAYLEAGINRLSLGIQSFDDRQLKTLGRIHDSSAAENAIQAAQSAGFENINLDLMYGLPEQTTQMALNDCLRALSYSTTHLSCYQLTLEPNTYFYRYPPRLPDHDRQSEIQIALQNTLHQHGYQQYEVSAYARHARECKHNLNYWQFGDYLGIGAGAHSKLTGADGVVRSWKQKHPATYLAHIANNTPYKTETPVPQKELLFEAMMNALRLKDGIKLTTLQQRTGLPGNVAMDALQQVINQQWVEITDDSIRCTETGYLFIDEILQTLLPESPKSPESPES
;
A
#
# COMPACT_ATOMS: atom_id res chain seq x y z
N MET A 1 -5.26 7.41 6.63
CA MET A 1 -4.29 8.50 6.90
C MET A 1 -2.96 7.83 7.14
N GLY A 2 -1.98 8.19 6.32
CA GLY A 2 -0.68 7.51 6.30
C GLY A 2 0.46 8.49 6.07
N GLY A 3 1.68 7.97 6.18
CA GLY A 3 2.90 8.76 6.08
C GLY A 3 3.35 9.33 7.44
N GLY A 4 4.60 9.06 7.81
CA GLY A 4 5.10 9.37 9.15
C GLY A 4 4.34 8.59 10.22
N THR A 5 3.94 9.26 11.30
CA THR A 5 3.14 8.67 12.40
C THR A 5 1.86 9.49 12.57
N PRO A 6 0.78 9.19 11.82
CA PRO A 6 -0.48 9.92 11.91
C PRO A 6 -1.12 9.93 13.31
N SER A 7 -0.86 8.91 14.13
CA SER A 7 -1.29 8.84 15.53
C SER A 7 -0.64 9.90 16.44
N LEU A 8 0.30 10.71 15.94
CA LEU A 8 0.77 11.91 16.65
C LEU A 8 -0.28 13.04 16.66
N PHE A 9 -1.27 13.00 15.76
CA PHE A 9 -2.40 13.92 15.83
C PHE A 9 -3.35 13.49 16.95
N SER A 10 -3.83 14.47 17.71
CA SER A 10 -4.87 14.22 18.71
C SER A 10 -6.18 13.79 18.05
N ALA A 11 -6.94 12.94 18.73
CA ALA A 11 -8.26 12.49 18.31
C ALA A 11 -9.19 13.68 18.00
N LYS A 12 -9.11 14.75 18.81
CA LYS A 12 -9.84 16.01 18.58
C LYS A 12 -9.49 16.66 17.24
N SER A 13 -8.21 16.65 16.85
CA SER A 13 -7.75 17.23 15.58
C SER A 13 -8.25 16.41 14.40
N LEU A 14 -8.22 15.08 14.52
CA LEU A 14 -8.76 14.16 13.51
C LEU A 14 -10.28 14.30 13.37
N ALA A 15 -11.02 14.36 14.48
CA ALA A 15 -12.45 14.61 14.47
C ALA A 15 -12.80 15.93 13.76
N MET A 16 -12.02 16.99 14.03
CA MET A 16 -12.17 18.27 13.35
C MET A 16 -11.93 18.15 11.84
N LEU A 17 -10.87 17.45 11.42
CA LEU A 17 -10.56 17.22 10.00
C LEU A 17 -11.69 16.46 9.30
N LEU A 18 -12.14 15.35 9.88
CA LEU A 18 -13.22 14.53 9.32
C LEU A 18 -14.54 15.30 9.22
N ARG A 19 -14.86 16.13 10.23
CA ARG A 19 -16.00 17.04 10.17
C ARG A 19 -15.88 18.04 9.02
N GLN A 20 -14.69 18.62 8.80
CA GLN A 20 -14.46 19.57 7.71
C GLN A 20 -14.56 18.91 6.33
N ILE A 21 -14.16 17.64 6.20
CA ILE A 21 -14.35 16.85 4.98
C ILE A 21 -15.85 16.61 4.74
N ARG A 22 -16.60 16.13 5.74
CA ARG A 22 -18.05 15.88 5.66
C ARG A 22 -18.87 17.12 5.28
N GLN A 23 -18.39 18.32 5.63
CA GLN A 23 -19.03 19.57 5.25
C GLN A 23 -18.82 19.97 3.78
N ARG A 24 -17.85 19.36 3.09
CA ARG A 24 -17.46 19.73 1.71
C ARG A 24 -17.86 18.68 0.68
N MET A 25 -18.10 17.46 1.10
CA MET A 25 -18.50 16.36 0.24
C MET A 25 -19.30 15.32 0.99
N GLU A 26 -20.19 14.66 0.26
CA GLU A 26 -20.90 13.49 0.73
C GLU A 26 -19.94 12.32 0.88
N LEU A 27 -20.04 11.60 2.00
CA LEU A 27 -19.25 10.39 2.26
C LEU A 27 -20.18 9.18 2.21
N ALA A 28 -19.69 8.08 1.67
CA ALA A 28 -20.42 6.81 1.70
C ALA A 28 -20.73 6.40 3.15
N GLY A 29 -21.90 5.83 3.39
CA GLY A 29 -22.33 5.41 4.74
C GLY A 29 -21.42 4.33 5.34
N ASP A 30 -20.80 3.50 4.50
CA ASP A 30 -19.88 2.43 4.84
C ASP A 30 -18.41 2.81 4.60
N ILE A 31 -18.08 4.11 4.57
CA ILE A 31 -16.72 4.59 4.30
C ILE A 31 -15.70 4.01 5.30
N GLU A 32 -14.57 3.55 4.77
CA GLU A 32 -13.41 3.17 5.58
C GLU A 32 -12.59 4.41 5.92
N ILE A 33 -12.31 4.61 7.21
CA ILE A 33 -11.49 5.69 7.75
C ILE A 33 -10.35 5.04 8.53
N THR A 34 -9.24 4.86 7.84
CA THR A 34 -8.03 4.18 8.36
C THR A 34 -7.07 5.15 9.04
N LEU A 35 -6.50 4.74 10.17
CA LEU A 35 -5.37 5.40 10.84
C LEU A 35 -4.19 4.43 10.98
N GLU A 36 -3.00 4.86 10.55
CA GLU A 36 -1.74 4.17 10.85
C GLU A 36 -1.23 4.56 12.24
N ALA A 37 -0.79 3.57 13.01
CA ALA A 37 -0.15 3.75 14.32
C ALA A 37 1.06 2.80 14.46
N ASN A 38 2.05 3.21 15.25
CA ASN A 38 3.24 2.42 15.50
C ASN A 38 3.36 2.16 17.01
N PRO A 39 3.59 0.91 17.44
CA PRO A 39 3.89 0.64 18.84
C PRO A 39 5.09 1.47 19.30
N GLY A 40 5.08 1.91 20.55
CA GLY A 40 6.19 2.66 21.16
C GLY A 40 6.36 4.10 20.68
N THR A 41 5.50 4.61 19.79
CA THR A 41 5.31 6.06 19.67
C THR A 41 4.37 6.52 20.77
N LEU A 42 4.60 7.71 21.35
CA LEU A 42 3.62 8.30 22.26
C LEU A 42 2.39 8.66 21.41
N GLU A 43 1.38 7.80 21.37
CA GLU A 43 0.07 8.19 20.85
C GLU A 43 -0.43 9.38 21.67
N HIS A 44 -0.99 10.38 21.00
CA HIS A 44 -1.46 11.58 21.70
C HIS A 44 -2.65 11.26 22.62
N ASP A 45 -3.50 10.32 22.20
CA ASP A 45 -4.73 9.96 22.87
C ASP A 45 -4.90 8.42 22.86
N PRO A 46 -5.72 7.85 23.76
CA PRO A 46 -6.04 6.42 23.74
C PRO A 46 -6.86 6.03 22.51
N PHE A 47 -6.84 4.74 22.13
CA PHE A 47 -7.52 4.23 20.93
C PHE A 47 -9.04 4.48 20.93
N GLU A 48 -9.69 4.46 22.09
CA GLU A 48 -11.10 4.78 22.27
C GLU A 48 -11.44 6.17 21.72
N ALA A 49 -10.58 7.16 21.97
CA ALA A 49 -10.80 8.52 21.50
C ALA A 49 -10.70 8.62 19.96
N TYR A 50 -9.83 7.82 19.34
CA TYR A 50 -9.75 7.75 17.87
C TYR A 50 -10.99 7.08 17.27
N LEU A 51 -11.51 6.03 17.91
CA LEU A 51 -12.77 5.40 17.50
C LEU A 51 -13.93 6.40 17.58
N GLU A 52 -14.05 7.13 18.69
CA GLU A 52 -15.03 8.21 18.88
C GLU A 52 -14.88 9.35 17.86
N ALA A 53 -13.65 9.67 17.44
CA ALA A 53 -13.39 10.64 16.39
C ALA A 53 -13.91 10.19 15.01
N GLY A 54 -14.24 8.91 14.84
CA GLY A 54 -14.78 8.31 13.63
C GLY A 54 -13.78 7.50 12.82
N ILE A 55 -12.61 7.16 13.38
CA ILE A 55 -11.70 6.18 12.80
C ILE A 55 -12.35 4.80 12.97
N ASN A 56 -12.40 3.98 11.92
CA ASN A 56 -13.03 2.66 11.99
C ASN A 56 -12.13 1.53 11.45
N ARG A 57 -10.87 1.84 11.10
CA ARG A 57 -9.83 0.85 10.79
C ARG A 57 -8.47 1.31 11.32
N LEU A 58 -7.69 0.39 11.88
CA LEU A 58 -6.31 0.63 12.30
C LEU A 58 -5.32 -0.20 11.47
N SER A 59 -4.14 0.36 11.23
CA SER A 59 -2.97 -0.37 10.73
C SER A 59 -1.84 -0.20 11.73
N LEU A 60 -1.41 -1.30 12.35
CA LEU A 60 -0.37 -1.31 13.37
C LEU A 60 0.96 -1.81 12.80
N GLY A 61 1.98 -0.94 12.86
CA GLY A 61 3.34 -1.22 12.40
C GLY A 61 4.14 -2.14 13.33
N ILE A 62 3.78 -3.42 13.43
CA ILE A 62 4.40 -4.39 14.34
C ILE A 62 5.81 -4.80 13.87
N GLN A 63 5.91 -5.15 12.59
CA GLN A 63 7.06 -5.67 11.85
C GLN A 63 7.56 -7.05 12.29
N SER A 64 7.78 -7.28 13.58
CA SER A 64 8.19 -8.58 14.13
C SER A 64 7.85 -8.65 15.62
N PHE A 65 7.67 -9.85 16.16
CA PHE A 65 7.56 -10.11 17.60
C PHE A 65 8.90 -10.61 18.19
N ASP A 66 10.00 -10.60 17.42
CA ASP A 66 11.35 -10.87 17.91
C ASP A 66 12.09 -9.54 18.18
N ASP A 67 12.40 -9.28 19.46
CA ASP A 67 13.08 -8.04 19.88
C ASP A 67 14.45 -7.83 19.21
N ARG A 68 15.14 -8.90 18.83
CA ARG A 68 16.42 -8.79 18.10
C ARG A 68 16.18 -8.28 16.69
N GLN A 69 15.11 -8.75 16.02
CA GLN A 69 14.73 -8.27 14.71
C GLN A 69 14.23 -6.83 14.74
N LEU A 70 13.43 -6.46 15.73
CA LEU A 70 13.00 -5.09 15.96
C LEU A 70 14.20 -4.15 16.15
N LYS A 71 15.17 -4.56 16.97
CA LYS A 71 16.41 -3.80 17.16
C LYS A 71 17.21 -3.67 15.87
N THR A 72 17.35 -4.74 15.09
CA THR A 72 18.01 -4.72 13.78
C THR A 72 17.34 -3.73 12.85
N LEU A 73 16.00 -3.70 12.82
CA LEU A 73 15.17 -2.75 12.05
C LEU A 73 15.24 -1.31 12.57
N GLY A 74 15.92 -1.05 13.69
CA GLY A 74 15.98 0.27 14.32
C GLY A 74 14.64 0.71 14.92
N ARG A 75 13.74 -0.23 15.24
CA ARG A 75 12.47 0.08 15.90
C ARG A 75 12.71 0.50 17.35
N ILE A 76 11.94 1.48 17.78
CA ILE A 76 11.98 2.03 19.15
C ILE A 76 11.07 1.27 20.11
N HIS A 77 10.30 0.31 19.62
CA HIS A 77 9.41 -0.55 20.37
C HIS A 77 9.94 -1.98 20.45
N ASP A 78 9.52 -2.69 21.48
CA ASP A 78 9.74 -4.13 21.66
C ASP A 78 8.44 -4.91 21.39
N SER A 79 8.54 -6.24 21.45
CA SER A 79 7.42 -7.15 21.30
C SER A 79 6.31 -6.90 22.32
N SER A 80 6.64 -6.59 23.57
CA SER A 80 5.65 -6.28 24.61
C SER A 80 4.81 -5.04 24.26
N ALA A 81 5.45 -3.97 23.79
CA ALA A 81 4.76 -2.77 23.32
C ALA A 81 3.86 -3.06 22.12
N ALA A 82 4.30 -3.90 21.18
CA ALA A 82 3.49 -4.36 20.07
C ALA A 82 2.22 -5.11 20.54
N GLU A 83 2.37 -6.07 21.46
CA GLU A 83 1.25 -6.84 22.00
C GLU A 83 0.25 -5.95 22.76
N ASN A 84 0.75 -5.05 23.59
CA ASN A 84 -0.08 -4.09 24.33
C ASN A 84 -0.87 -3.19 23.37
N ALA A 85 -0.26 -2.71 22.29
CA ALA A 85 -0.94 -1.88 21.30
C ALA A 85 -2.10 -2.64 20.60
N ILE A 86 -1.88 -3.91 20.25
CA ILE A 86 -2.92 -4.76 19.65
C ILE A 86 -4.08 -4.94 20.62
N GLN A 87 -3.79 -5.30 21.86
CA GLN A 87 -4.80 -5.53 22.90
C GLN A 87 -5.57 -4.25 23.24
N ALA A 88 -4.88 -3.09 23.30
CA ALA A 88 -5.51 -1.80 23.53
C ALA A 88 -6.46 -1.43 22.38
N ALA A 89 -6.05 -1.63 21.13
CA ALA A 89 -6.91 -1.40 19.96
C ALA A 89 -8.18 -2.29 19.99
N GLN A 90 -8.03 -3.57 20.35
CA GLN A 90 -9.16 -4.48 20.49
C GLN A 90 -10.07 -4.10 21.67
N SER A 91 -9.49 -3.76 22.81
CA SER A 91 -10.23 -3.33 24.01
C SER A 91 -11.00 -2.04 23.80
N ALA A 92 -10.45 -1.14 22.98
CA ALA A 92 -11.12 0.09 22.56
C ALA A 92 -12.33 -0.15 21.65
N GLY A 93 -12.48 -1.36 21.09
CA GLY A 93 -13.60 -1.75 20.25
C GLY A 93 -13.34 -1.67 18.75
N PHE A 94 -12.08 -1.57 18.29
CA PHE A 94 -11.80 -1.66 16.86
C PHE A 94 -12.04 -3.08 16.34
N GLU A 95 -12.98 -3.22 15.42
CA GLU A 95 -13.27 -4.49 14.75
C GLU A 95 -12.44 -4.72 13.49
N ASN A 96 -11.86 -3.66 12.90
CA ASN A 96 -11.07 -3.75 11.68
C ASN A 96 -9.63 -3.32 11.95
N ILE A 97 -8.75 -4.31 12.15
CA ILE A 97 -7.36 -4.10 12.53
C ILE A 97 -6.48 -4.85 11.54
N ASN A 98 -5.50 -4.14 11.00
CA ASN A 98 -4.38 -4.70 10.28
C ASN A 98 -3.11 -4.73 11.15
N LEU A 99 -2.34 -5.81 11.06
CA LEU A 99 -0.98 -5.87 11.59
C LEU A 99 0.00 -5.96 10.43
N ASP A 100 0.93 -5.00 10.36
CA ASP A 100 2.00 -4.98 9.38
C ASP A 100 3.17 -5.80 9.92
N LEU A 101 3.53 -6.88 9.23
CA LEU A 101 4.68 -7.75 9.49
C LEU A 101 5.72 -7.57 8.38
N MET A 102 6.97 -7.85 8.70
CA MET A 102 8.06 -7.88 7.73
C MET A 102 8.74 -9.25 7.70
N TYR A 103 9.09 -9.69 6.49
CA TYR A 103 9.88 -10.89 6.27
C TYR A 103 11.10 -10.61 5.37
N GLY A 104 12.02 -11.57 5.28
CA GLY A 104 13.30 -11.36 4.62
C GLY A 104 14.25 -10.46 5.43
N LEU A 105 14.06 -10.39 6.75
CA LEU A 105 14.89 -9.60 7.65
C LEU A 105 16.31 -10.20 7.75
N PRO A 106 17.34 -9.41 8.13
CA PRO A 106 18.68 -9.94 8.34
C PRO A 106 18.66 -11.14 9.29
N GLU A 107 19.38 -12.20 8.91
CA GLU A 107 19.48 -13.46 9.67
C GLU A 107 18.14 -14.19 9.94
N GLN A 108 17.02 -13.76 9.33
CA GLN A 108 15.72 -14.36 9.56
C GLN A 108 15.65 -15.76 8.95
N THR A 109 15.24 -16.73 9.77
CA THR A 109 14.92 -18.09 9.31
C THR A 109 13.43 -18.21 9.02
N THR A 110 13.05 -19.24 8.24
CA THR A 110 11.64 -19.59 7.99
C THR A 110 10.86 -19.78 9.27
N GLN A 111 11.45 -20.43 10.28
CA GLN A 111 10.80 -20.64 11.58
C GLN A 111 10.56 -19.32 12.32
N MET A 112 11.49 -18.35 12.24
CA MET A 112 11.30 -17.04 12.87
C MET A 112 10.15 -16.27 12.23
N ALA A 113 10.08 -16.23 10.89
CA ALA A 113 8.97 -15.59 10.19
C ALA A 113 7.62 -16.27 10.48
N LEU A 114 7.59 -17.61 10.56
CA LEU A 114 6.40 -18.35 10.95
C LEU A 114 5.97 -18.06 12.39
N ASN A 115 6.91 -17.92 13.32
CA ASN A 115 6.60 -17.55 14.69
C ASN A 115 5.94 -16.17 14.76
N ASP A 116 6.44 -15.19 14.02
CA ASP A 116 5.82 -13.85 13.92
C ASP A 116 4.40 -13.93 13.37
N CYS A 117 4.19 -14.71 12.29
CA CYS A 117 2.89 -14.91 11.68
C CYS A 117 1.90 -15.60 12.62
N LEU A 118 2.29 -16.71 13.27
CA LEU A 118 1.46 -17.42 14.23
C LEU A 118 1.13 -16.57 15.46
N ARG A 119 2.06 -15.73 15.90
CA ARG A 119 1.82 -14.77 16.98
C ARG A 119 0.78 -13.72 16.57
N ALA A 120 0.91 -13.14 15.37
CA ALA A 120 -0.10 -12.23 14.82
C ALA A 120 -1.49 -12.88 14.71
N LEU A 121 -1.54 -14.11 14.16
CA LEU A 121 -2.78 -14.89 14.01
C LEU A 121 -3.48 -15.17 15.34
N SER A 122 -2.73 -15.33 16.43
CA SER A 122 -3.30 -15.55 17.77
C SER A 122 -4.20 -14.41 18.24
N TYR A 123 -4.02 -13.19 17.72
CA TYR A 123 -4.88 -12.04 18.00
C TYR A 123 -6.17 -12.01 17.18
N SER A 124 -6.30 -12.86 16.15
CA SER A 124 -7.51 -12.95 15.31
C SER A 124 -7.96 -11.62 14.69
N THR A 125 -7.03 -10.75 14.32
CA THR A 125 -7.32 -9.47 13.64
C THR A 125 -7.92 -9.71 12.24
N THR A 126 -8.57 -8.71 11.64
CA THR A 126 -9.26 -8.91 10.35
C THR A 126 -8.32 -8.95 9.15
N HIS A 127 -7.10 -8.43 9.30
CA HIS A 127 -6.18 -8.21 8.20
C HIS A 127 -4.73 -8.34 8.66
N LEU A 128 -3.86 -8.81 7.76
CA LEU A 128 -2.41 -8.89 7.93
C LEU A 128 -1.72 -8.45 6.65
N SER A 129 -0.72 -7.58 6.76
CA SER A 129 0.19 -7.25 5.66
C SER A 129 1.55 -7.88 5.95
N CYS A 130 2.09 -8.66 5.04
CA CYS A 130 3.41 -9.28 5.12
C CYS A 130 4.31 -8.69 4.05
N TYR A 131 5.13 -7.71 4.41
CA TYR A 131 6.05 -7.03 3.49
C TYR A 131 7.41 -7.71 3.45
N GLN A 132 7.93 -7.95 2.25
CA GLN A 132 9.35 -8.26 2.11
C GLN A 132 10.18 -7.02 2.42
N LEU A 133 11.26 -7.16 3.20
CA LEU A 133 12.21 -6.07 3.39
C LEU A 133 12.91 -5.75 2.06
N THR A 134 12.62 -4.57 1.50
CA THR A 134 13.33 -3.98 0.36
C THR A 134 14.28 -2.88 0.84
N LEU A 135 15.44 -2.78 0.19
CA LEU A 135 16.44 -1.76 0.50
C LEU A 135 16.22 -0.53 -0.38
N GLU A 136 15.35 0.38 0.08
CA GLU A 136 14.98 1.56 -0.69
C GLU A 136 16.10 2.62 -0.76
N PRO A 137 16.32 3.26 -1.93
CA PRO A 137 17.27 4.36 -2.06
C PRO A 137 17.02 5.46 -1.01
N ASN A 138 18.11 6.01 -0.46
CA ASN A 138 18.10 7.03 0.61
C ASN A 138 17.70 6.54 2.01
N THR A 139 17.66 5.23 2.26
CA THR A 139 17.50 4.67 3.61
C THR A 139 18.83 4.33 4.27
N TYR A 140 18.83 4.17 5.60
CA TYR A 140 20.00 3.73 6.34
C TYR A 140 20.54 2.38 5.83
N PHE A 141 19.65 1.42 5.55
CA PHE A 141 20.05 0.12 5.01
C PHE A 141 20.51 0.19 3.56
N TYR A 142 20.03 1.12 2.74
CA TYR A 142 20.64 1.31 1.42
C TYR A 142 22.08 1.79 1.52
N ARG A 143 22.37 2.66 2.51
CA ARG A 143 23.74 3.15 2.77
C ARG A 143 24.63 2.11 3.45
N TYR A 144 24.06 1.25 4.29
CA TYR A 144 24.74 0.21 5.05
C TYR A 144 23.96 -1.11 4.92
N PRO A 145 24.06 -1.80 3.77
CA PRO A 145 23.23 -2.97 3.48
C PRO A 145 23.56 -4.12 4.42
N PRO A 146 22.59 -4.59 5.24
CA PRO A 146 22.80 -5.81 6.00
C PRO A 146 22.80 -7.01 5.04
N ARG A 147 23.34 -8.14 5.51
CA ARG A 147 23.22 -9.39 4.77
C ARG A 147 21.78 -9.90 4.90
N LEU A 148 21.03 -9.81 3.80
CA LEU A 148 19.68 -10.37 3.70
C LEU A 148 19.74 -11.88 3.38
N PRO A 149 18.68 -12.64 3.70
CA PRO A 149 18.51 -13.98 3.17
C PRO A 149 18.54 -13.97 1.64
N ASP A 150 19.07 -15.03 1.03
CA ASP A 150 19.07 -15.19 -0.42
C ASP A 150 17.64 -15.39 -0.98
N HIS A 151 17.51 -15.34 -2.31
CA HIS A 151 16.22 -15.46 -2.99
C HIS A 151 15.52 -16.79 -2.67
N ASP A 152 16.26 -17.88 -2.54
CA ASP A 152 15.70 -19.20 -2.21
C ASP A 152 15.06 -19.15 -0.82
N ARG A 153 15.77 -18.65 0.20
CA ARG A 153 15.22 -18.50 1.55
C ARG A 153 14.06 -17.50 1.62
N GLN A 154 14.12 -16.39 0.89
CA GLN A 154 13.00 -15.44 0.83
C GLN A 154 11.74 -16.09 0.24
N SER A 155 11.90 -16.90 -0.81
CA SER A 155 10.81 -17.64 -1.44
C SER A 155 10.23 -18.71 -0.50
N GLU A 156 11.09 -19.46 0.20
CA GLU A 156 10.69 -20.41 1.25
C GLU A 156 9.84 -19.73 2.34
N ILE A 157 10.27 -18.57 2.82
CA ILE A 157 9.53 -17.79 3.82
C ILE A 157 8.17 -17.35 3.27
N GLN A 158 8.14 -16.76 2.08
CA GLN A 158 6.91 -16.26 1.46
C GLN A 158 5.86 -17.37 1.32
N ILE A 159 6.24 -18.52 0.76
CA ILE A 159 5.36 -19.68 0.58
C ILE A 159 4.85 -20.19 1.93
N ALA A 160 5.72 -20.27 2.94
CA ALA A 160 5.34 -20.72 4.28
C ALA A 160 4.31 -19.77 4.93
N LEU A 161 4.51 -18.45 4.79
CA LEU A 161 3.55 -17.44 5.27
C LEU A 161 2.21 -17.55 4.54
N GLN A 162 2.22 -17.60 3.21
CA GLN A 162 1.01 -17.73 2.38
C GLN A 162 0.17 -18.95 2.78
N ASN A 163 0.81 -20.12 2.87
CA ASN A 163 0.14 -21.37 3.26
C ASN A 163 -0.45 -21.29 4.67
N THR A 164 0.30 -20.73 5.62
CA THR A 164 -0.14 -20.59 7.01
C THR A 164 -1.34 -19.64 7.12
N LEU A 165 -1.29 -18.49 6.45
CA LEU A 165 -2.37 -17.51 6.42
C LEU A 165 -3.64 -18.07 5.78
N HIS A 166 -3.49 -18.79 4.66
CA HIS A 166 -4.60 -19.45 3.99
C HIS A 166 -5.29 -20.48 4.89
N GLN A 167 -4.52 -21.33 5.58
CA GLN A 167 -5.05 -22.32 6.53
C GLN A 167 -5.83 -21.69 7.70
N HIS A 168 -5.54 -20.43 8.04
CA HIS A 168 -6.23 -19.68 9.09
C HIS A 168 -7.34 -18.76 8.55
N GLY A 169 -7.73 -18.91 7.27
CA GLY A 169 -8.86 -18.21 6.66
C GLY A 169 -8.55 -16.79 6.16
N TYR A 170 -7.28 -16.44 5.98
CA TYR A 170 -6.88 -15.18 5.36
C TYR A 170 -6.58 -15.42 3.88
N GLN A 171 -7.25 -14.68 3.02
CA GLN A 171 -7.05 -14.73 1.57
C GLN A 171 -6.10 -13.62 1.15
N GLN A 172 -5.09 -13.98 0.36
CA GLN A 172 -4.25 -12.99 -0.32
C GLN A 172 -5.09 -12.31 -1.39
N TYR A 173 -5.27 -10.99 -1.30
CA TYR A 173 -5.97 -10.23 -2.33
C TYR A 173 -5.03 -9.32 -3.14
N GLU A 174 -3.85 -9.01 -2.58
CA GLU A 174 -2.74 -8.34 -3.26
C GLU A 174 -1.37 -8.85 -2.77
N VAL A 175 -0.28 -8.41 -3.41
CA VAL A 175 1.08 -8.94 -3.24
C VAL A 175 1.50 -9.13 -1.78
N SER A 176 1.22 -8.15 -0.92
CA SER A 176 1.63 -8.15 0.48
C SER A 176 0.47 -8.28 1.47
N ALA A 177 -0.80 -8.17 1.05
CA ALA A 177 -1.93 -8.13 1.99
C ALA A 177 -2.88 -9.33 1.92
N TYR A 178 -3.30 -9.71 3.12
CA TYR A 178 -4.14 -10.86 3.41
C TYR A 178 -5.28 -10.41 4.32
N ALA A 179 -6.50 -10.77 3.97
CA ALA A 179 -7.68 -10.38 4.73
C ALA A 179 -8.60 -11.57 4.95
N ARG A 180 -9.37 -11.51 6.04
CA ARG A 180 -10.58 -12.32 6.12
C ARG A 180 -11.57 -11.84 5.06
N HIS A 181 -12.52 -12.70 4.70
CA HIS A 181 -13.56 -12.38 3.73
C HIS A 181 -14.24 -11.03 4.02
N ALA A 182 -14.36 -10.17 3.01
CA ALA A 182 -14.98 -8.85 3.08
C ALA A 182 -14.31 -7.87 4.06
N ARG A 183 -13.02 -8.07 4.35
CA ARG A 183 -12.19 -7.18 5.20
C ARG A 183 -10.94 -6.65 4.47
N GLU A 184 -10.92 -6.74 3.15
CA GLU A 184 -9.90 -6.15 2.30
C GLU A 184 -9.83 -4.63 2.52
N CYS A 185 -8.63 -4.07 2.54
CA CYS A 185 -8.42 -2.64 2.73
C CYS A 185 -9.01 -1.86 1.54
N LYS A 186 -10.07 -1.06 1.77
CA LYS A 186 -10.72 -0.29 0.70
C LYS A 186 -9.76 0.71 0.05
N HIS A 187 -8.85 1.29 0.84
CA HIS A 187 -7.80 2.17 0.33
C HIS A 187 -6.87 1.45 -0.66
N ASN A 188 -6.33 0.28 -0.28
CA ASN A 188 -5.42 -0.49 -1.15
C ASN A 188 -6.14 -0.91 -2.43
N LEU A 189 -7.37 -1.41 -2.32
CA LEU A 189 -8.17 -1.81 -3.48
C LEU A 189 -8.37 -0.64 -4.45
N ASN A 190 -8.76 0.54 -3.96
CA ASN A 190 -8.90 1.72 -4.82
C ASN A 190 -7.57 2.07 -5.51
N TYR A 191 -6.45 2.05 -4.79
CA TYR A 191 -5.14 2.35 -5.37
C TYR A 191 -4.74 1.32 -6.44
N TRP A 192 -4.86 0.03 -6.14
CA TRP A 192 -4.49 -1.05 -7.06
C TRP A 192 -5.43 -1.19 -8.26
N GLN A 193 -6.70 -0.79 -8.12
CA GLN A 193 -7.65 -0.72 -9.25
C GLN A 193 -7.50 0.56 -10.09
N PHE A 194 -6.40 1.30 -9.93
CA PHE A 194 -6.15 2.56 -10.61
C PHE A 194 -7.24 3.62 -10.35
N GLY A 195 -7.85 3.56 -9.17
CA GLY A 195 -8.88 4.47 -8.71
C GLY A 195 -8.35 5.87 -8.42
N ASP A 196 -9.29 6.81 -8.24
CA ASP A 196 -8.94 8.19 -7.95
C ASP A 196 -8.67 8.40 -6.47
N TYR A 197 -7.72 9.27 -6.17
CA TYR A 197 -7.40 9.66 -4.81
C TYR A 197 -6.93 11.11 -4.77
N LEU A 198 -7.35 11.82 -3.73
CA LEU A 198 -6.98 13.20 -3.47
C LEU A 198 -6.01 13.25 -2.28
N GLY A 199 -4.75 13.60 -2.55
CA GLY A 199 -3.75 13.81 -1.51
C GLY A 199 -3.90 15.17 -0.84
N ILE A 200 -3.94 15.19 0.50
CA ILE A 200 -4.02 16.42 1.30
C ILE A 200 -2.81 16.46 2.25
N GLY A 201 -2.15 17.63 2.36
CA GLY A 201 -0.95 17.80 3.17
C GLY A 201 0.34 17.90 2.36
N ALA A 202 1.44 18.17 3.06
CA ALA A 202 2.78 18.26 2.48
C ALA A 202 3.21 16.91 1.89
N GLY A 203 3.81 16.92 0.70
CA GLY A 203 4.27 15.73 0.00
C GLY A 203 3.17 14.80 -0.51
N ALA A 204 1.89 15.15 -0.33
CA ALA A 204 0.80 14.29 -0.75
C ALA A 204 0.65 14.27 -2.28
N HIS A 205 0.38 13.09 -2.82
CA HIS A 205 0.11 12.86 -4.24
C HIS A 205 -1.39 12.68 -4.48
N SER A 206 -1.85 13.03 -5.68
CA SER A 206 -3.21 12.76 -6.15
C SER A 206 -3.18 12.17 -7.56
N LYS A 207 -4.19 11.37 -7.88
CA LYS A 207 -4.51 10.92 -9.23
C LYS A 207 -6.01 11.09 -9.39
N LEU A 208 -6.43 11.92 -10.35
CA LEU A 208 -7.83 12.22 -10.60
C LEU A 208 -8.14 11.97 -12.07
N THR A 209 -9.23 11.25 -12.35
CA THR A 209 -9.77 11.07 -13.70
C THR A 209 -10.87 12.11 -13.94
N GLY A 210 -10.73 12.88 -15.01
CA GLY A 210 -11.71 13.87 -15.46
C GLY A 210 -12.07 13.68 -16.95
N ALA A 211 -12.87 14.60 -17.49
CA ALA A 211 -13.27 14.57 -18.90
C ALA A 211 -12.08 14.65 -19.87
N ASP A 212 -11.03 15.38 -19.47
CA ASP A 212 -9.82 15.59 -20.27
C ASP A 212 -8.74 14.51 -20.03
N GLY A 213 -9.09 13.42 -19.33
CA GLY A 213 -8.20 12.31 -19.02
C GLY A 213 -7.71 12.31 -17.57
N VAL A 214 -6.57 11.67 -17.33
CA VAL A 214 -6.01 11.48 -15.98
C VAL A 214 -4.98 12.56 -15.68
N VAL A 215 -5.08 13.17 -14.49
CA VAL A 215 -4.10 14.13 -13.98
C VAL A 215 -3.47 13.59 -12.71
N ARG A 216 -2.14 13.62 -12.66
CA ARG A 216 -1.37 13.41 -11.45
C ARG A 216 -0.98 14.73 -10.85
N SER A 217 -1.01 14.82 -9.53
CA SER A 217 -0.47 15.97 -8.82
C SER A 217 0.36 15.54 -7.64
N TRP A 218 1.31 16.38 -7.26
CA TRP A 218 2.05 16.24 -6.01
C TRP A 218 2.27 17.62 -5.38
N LYS A 219 2.36 17.62 -4.05
CA LYS A 219 2.52 18.83 -3.25
C LYS A 219 3.96 18.93 -2.75
N GLN A 220 4.36 20.15 -2.40
CA GLN A 220 5.68 20.41 -1.83
C GLN A 220 5.97 19.48 -0.65
N LYS A 221 7.09 18.76 -0.72
CA LYS A 221 7.41 17.65 0.21
C LYS A 221 7.68 18.12 1.63
N HIS A 222 8.39 19.23 1.79
CA HIS A 222 8.79 19.73 3.11
C HIS A 222 7.66 20.52 3.78
N PRO A 223 7.20 20.14 4.99
CA PRO A 223 6.07 20.79 5.66
C PRO A 223 6.22 22.30 5.84
N ALA A 224 7.41 22.78 6.23
CA ALA A 224 7.65 24.21 6.41
C ALA A 224 7.51 24.99 5.11
N THR A 225 8.07 24.47 4.01
CA THR A 225 7.97 25.10 2.68
C THR A 225 6.54 25.03 2.15
N TYR A 226 5.85 23.90 2.35
CA TYR A 226 4.44 23.74 2.00
C TYR A 226 3.55 24.78 2.69
N LEU A 227 3.71 24.96 4.00
CA LEU A 227 2.98 25.97 4.78
C LEU A 227 3.33 27.40 4.35
N ALA A 228 4.61 27.68 4.08
CA ALA A 228 5.04 28.99 3.58
C ALA A 228 4.39 29.32 2.23
N HIS A 229 4.32 28.36 1.30
CA HIS A 229 3.65 28.58 0.03
C HIS A 229 2.16 28.87 0.20
N ILE A 230 1.48 28.14 1.09
CA ILE A 230 0.06 28.39 1.42
C ILE A 230 -0.14 29.78 2.02
N ALA A 231 0.67 30.14 3.03
CA ALA A 231 0.55 31.43 3.71
C ALA A 231 0.76 32.62 2.77
N ASN A 232 1.65 32.46 1.79
CA ASN A 232 1.97 33.49 0.79
C ASN A 232 1.10 33.41 -0.47
N ASN A 233 0.13 32.48 -0.53
CA ASN A 233 -0.71 32.22 -1.71
C ASN A 233 0.11 31.99 -3.00
N THR A 234 1.20 31.23 -2.89
CA THR A 234 2.07 30.86 -4.03
C THR A 234 1.88 29.37 -4.39
N PRO A 235 2.25 28.95 -5.61
CA PRO A 235 2.09 27.57 -6.05
C PRO A 235 2.83 26.58 -5.13
N TYR A 236 2.11 25.59 -4.61
CA TYR A 236 2.65 24.51 -3.77
C TYR A 236 2.38 23.11 -4.34
N LYS A 237 1.74 23.04 -5.51
CA LYS A 237 1.24 21.84 -6.17
C LYS A 237 1.70 21.86 -7.63
N THR A 238 2.23 20.74 -8.10
CA THR A 238 2.48 20.50 -9.53
C THR A 238 1.41 19.55 -10.05
N GLU A 239 0.92 19.79 -11.26
CA GLU A 239 -0.07 18.95 -11.94
C GLU A 239 0.45 18.57 -13.33
N THR A 240 0.38 17.29 -13.66
CA THR A 240 0.85 16.75 -14.93
C THR A 240 -0.22 15.79 -15.49
N PRO A 241 -0.72 16.02 -16.72
CA PRO A 241 -1.59 15.05 -17.37
C PRO A 241 -0.80 13.77 -17.68
N VAL A 242 -1.44 12.61 -17.50
CA VAL A 242 -0.87 11.32 -17.88
C VAL A 242 -1.10 11.10 -19.38
N PRO A 243 -0.04 10.94 -20.19
CA PRO A 243 -0.19 10.66 -21.61
C PRO A 243 -0.98 9.37 -21.88
N GLN A 244 -1.82 9.37 -22.91
CA GLN A 244 -2.65 8.21 -23.25
C GLN A 244 -1.83 6.92 -23.44
N LYS A 245 -0.61 7.04 -24.01
CA LYS A 245 0.32 5.92 -24.21
C LYS A 245 0.86 5.31 -22.92
N GLU A 246 0.82 6.03 -21.80
CA GLU A 246 1.29 5.58 -20.48
C GLU A 246 0.16 5.00 -19.63
N LEU A 247 -1.10 5.38 -19.89
CA LEU A 247 -2.25 5.00 -19.07
C LEU A 247 -2.41 3.49 -18.89
N LEU A 248 -2.23 2.71 -19.96
CA LEU A 248 -2.36 1.26 -19.86
C LEU A 248 -1.26 0.67 -18.99
N PHE A 249 -0.01 1.06 -19.23
CA PHE A 249 1.14 0.62 -18.44
C PHE A 249 0.93 0.93 -16.96
N GLU A 250 0.55 2.17 -16.63
CA GLU A 250 0.31 2.58 -15.26
C GLU A 250 -0.85 1.83 -14.60
N ALA A 251 -1.95 1.62 -15.34
CA ALA A 251 -3.08 0.86 -14.83
C ALA A 251 -2.70 -0.60 -14.58
N MET A 252 -1.91 -1.23 -15.45
CA MET A 252 -1.45 -2.62 -15.27
C MET A 252 -0.41 -2.74 -14.15
N MET A 253 0.49 -1.76 -13.99
CA MET A 253 1.43 -1.68 -12.87
C MET A 253 0.74 -1.74 -11.50
N ASN A 254 -0.47 -1.20 -11.42
CA ASN A 254 -1.31 -1.25 -10.24
C ASN A 254 -2.15 -2.54 -10.21
N ALA A 255 -2.89 -2.82 -11.28
CA ALA A 255 -3.91 -3.87 -11.32
C ALA A 255 -3.35 -5.29 -11.21
N LEU A 256 -2.20 -5.58 -11.83
CA LEU A 256 -1.62 -6.91 -11.83
C LEU A 256 -1.09 -7.35 -10.45
N ARG A 257 -1.02 -6.41 -9.49
CA ARG A 257 -0.73 -6.71 -8.08
C ARG A 257 -1.93 -7.30 -7.35
N LEU A 258 -3.15 -7.19 -7.87
CA LEU A 258 -4.34 -7.84 -7.33
C LEU A 258 -4.42 -9.28 -7.81
N LYS A 259 -4.79 -10.21 -6.92
CA LYS A 259 -5.01 -11.62 -7.29
C LYS A 259 -6.15 -11.78 -8.30
N ASP A 260 -7.21 -11.01 -8.13
CA ASP A 260 -8.35 -10.99 -9.06
C ASP A 260 -8.15 -10.04 -10.25
N GLY A 261 -7.03 -9.29 -10.26
CA GLY A 261 -6.73 -8.30 -11.28
C GLY A 261 -7.73 -7.14 -11.32
N ILE A 262 -8.08 -6.70 -12.53
CA ILE A 262 -9.00 -5.58 -12.75
C ILE A 262 -10.08 -5.95 -13.77
N LYS A 263 -11.31 -5.50 -13.51
CA LYS A 263 -12.40 -5.62 -14.47
C LYS A 263 -12.19 -4.71 -15.68
N LEU A 264 -12.55 -5.17 -16.87
CA LEU A 264 -12.49 -4.38 -18.11
C LEU A 264 -13.32 -3.09 -17.99
N THR A 265 -14.49 -3.15 -17.36
CA THR A 265 -15.33 -1.97 -17.10
C THR A 265 -14.65 -0.97 -16.17
N THR A 266 -13.97 -1.46 -15.12
CA THR A 266 -13.22 -0.60 -14.20
C THR A 266 -12.03 0.03 -14.89
N LEU A 267 -11.27 -0.75 -15.68
CA LEU A 267 -10.16 -0.22 -16.47
C LEU A 267 -10.62 0.91 -17.40
N GLN A 268 -11.72 0.70 -18.13
CA GLN A 268 -12.30 1.71 -19.02
C GLN A 268 -12.76 2.96 -18.24
N GLN A 269 -13.43 2.80 -17.10
CA GLN A 269 -13.86 3.91 -16.26
C GLN A 269 -12.68 4.73 -15.72
N ARG A 270 -11.55 4.09 -15.39
CA ARG A 270 -10.40 4.75 -14.75
C ARG A 270 -9.40 5.35 -15.73
N THR A 271 -9.36 4.86 -16.96
CA THR A 271 -8.39 5.27 -17.99
C THR A 271 -9.04 5.94 -19.20
N GLY A 272 -10.33 5.71 -19.45
CA GLY A 272 -10.98 6.07 -20.71
C GLY A 272 -10.59 5.18 -21.90
N LEU A 273 -9.69 4.20 -21.71
CA LEU A 273 -9.23 3.32 -22.77
C LEU A 273 -10.29 2.25 -23.08
N PRO A 274 -10.56 1.96 -24.36
CA PRO A 274 -11.41 0.84 -24.73
C PRO A 274 -10.68 -0.49 -24.49
N GLY A 275 -11.43 -1.54 -24.15
CA GLY A 275 -10.87 -2.83 -23.74
C GLY A 275 -9.96 -3.50 -24.79
N ASN A 276 -10.20 -3.28 -26.08
CA ASN A 276 -9.37 -3.83 -27.15
C ASN A 276 -7.92 -3.31 -27.14
N VAL A 277 -7.69 -2.06 -26.74
CA VAL A 277 -6.33 -1.49 -26.64
C VAL A 277 -5.51 -2.23 -25.57
N ALA A 278 -6.15 -2.67 -24.48
CA ALA A 278 -5.50 -3.46 -23.45
C ALA A 278 -5.13 -4.86 -23.97
N MET A 279 -6.01 -5.49 -24.74
CA MET A 279 -5.79 -6.83 -25.30
C MET A 279 -4.58 -6.86 -26.23
N ASP A 280 -4.49 -5.90 -27.17
CA ASP A 280 -3.39 -5.85 -28.15
C ASP A 280 -2.02 -5.69 -27.46
N ALA A 281 -1.94 -4.82 -26.46
CA ALA A 281 -0.71 -4.57 -25.72
C ALA A 281 -0.27 -5.74 -24.81
N LEU A 282 -1.22 -6.55 -24.35
CA LEU A 282 -0.96 -7.71 -23.49
C LEU A 282 -0.72 -9.01 -24.27
N GLN A 283 -0.81 -9.00 -25.60
CA GLN A 283 -0.77 -10.21 -26.42
C GLN A 283 0.49 -11.07 -26.17
N GLN A 284 1.65 -10.44 -25.97
CA GLN A 284 2.90 -11.16 -25.69
C GLN A 284 2.81 -11.96 -24.39
N VAL A 285 2.36 -11.34 -23.30
CA VAL A 285 2.28 -11.97 -21.98
C VAL A 285 1.10 -12.94 -21.85
N ILE A 286 0.06 -12.74 -22.66
CA ILE A 286 -1.03 -13.71 -22.85
C ILE A 286 -0.49 -14.98 -23.53
N ASN A 287 0.29 -14.84 -24.60
CA ASN A 287 0.90 -15.98 -25.31
C ASN A 287 1.85 -16.78 -24.41
N GLN A 288 2.48 -16.13 -23.43
CA GLN A 288 3.32 -16.76 -22.41
C GLN A 288 2.52 -17.37 -21.24
N GLN A 289 1.19 -17.25 -21.26
CA GLN A 289 0.28 -17.72 -20.20
C GLN A 289 0.55 -17.07 -18.83
N TRP A 290 1.10 -15.86 -18.82
CA TRP A 290 1.36 -15.09 -17.61
C TRP A 290 0.17 -14.20 -17.22
N VAL A 291 -0.55 -13.71 -18.22
CA VAL A 291 -1.79 -12.95 -18.04
C VAL A 291 -2.91 -13.70 -18.73
N GLU A 292 -4.07 -13.73 -18.09
CA GLU A 292 -5.30 -14.19 -18.71
C GLU A 292 -6.31 -13.04 -18.78
N ILE A 293 -7.04 -13.01 -19.90
CA ILE A 293 -8.16 -12.12 -20.11
C ILE A 293 -9.41 -12.99 -20.18
N THR A 294 -10.31 -12.79 -19.22
CA THR A 294 -11.66 -13.34 -19.25
C THR A 294 -12.61 -12.36 -19.92
N ASP A 295 -13.88 -12.74 -20.09
CA ASP A 295 -14.89 -11.84 -20.65
C ASP A 295 -15.08 -10.55 -19.82
N ASP A 296 -14.72 -10.55 -18.52
CA ASP A 296 -14.93 -9.40 -17.62
C ASP A 296 -13.64 -8.83 -17.01
N SER A 297 -12.50 -9.55 -17.03
CA SER A 297 -11.31 -9.12 -16.28
C SER A 297 -9.96 -9.47 -16.92
N ILE A 298 -8.95 -8.71 -16.55
CA ILE A 298 -7.53 -8.96 -16.82
C ILE A 298 -6.86 -9.27 -15.49
N ARG A 299 -6.19 -10.41 -15.39
CA ARG A 299 -5.42 -10.80 -14.19
C ARG A 299 -4.22 -11.65 -14.53
N CYS A 300 -3.26 -11.72 -13.62
CA CYS A 300 -2.18 -12.69 -13.70
C CYS A 300 -2.70 -14.11 -13.49
N THR A 301 -2.12 -15.07 -14.19
CA THR A 301 -2.22 -16.49 -13.81
C THR A 301 -1.42 -16.73 -12.53
N GLU A 302 -1.56 -17.91 -11.90
CA GLU A 302 -0.75 -18.26 -10.72
C GLU A 302 0.76 -18.13 -11.00
N THR A 303 1.20 -18.61 -12.17
CA THR A 303 2.58 -18.47 -12.63
C THR A 303 2.94 -17.02 -12.91
N GLY A 304 2.11 -16.28 -13.66
CA GLY A 304 2.41 -14.89 -13.99
C GLY A 304 2.48 -13.97 -12.78
N TYR A 305 1.78 -14.31 -11.69
CA TYR A 305 1.85 -13.55 -10.44
C TYR A 305 3.24 -13.62 -9.78
N LEU A 306 4.05 -14.63 -10.12
CA LEU A 306 5.45 -14.74 -9.69
C LEU A 306 6.39 -13.88 -10.56
N PHE A 307 5.95 -13.45 -11.74
CA PHE A 307 6.72 -12.72 -12.74
C PHE A 307 6.12 -11.34 -13.05
N ILE A 308 5.50 -10.69 -12.06
CA ILE A 308 4.83 -9.40 -12.25
C ILE A 308 5.82 -8.36 -12.79
N ASP A 309 7.03 -8.30 -12.25
CA ASP A 309 8.02 -7.30 -12.66
C ASP A 309 8.46 -7.52 -14.13
N GLU A 310 8.62 -8.77 -14.57
CA GLU A 310 8.90 -9.13 -15.95
C GLU A 310 7.73 -8.78 -16.88
N ILE A 311 6.48 -9.08 -16.48
CA ILE A 311 5.29 -8.69 -17.23
C ILE A 311 5.29 -7.17 -17.44
N LEU A 312 5.51 -6.40 -16.38
CA LEU A 312 5.48 -4.94 -16.44
C LEU A 312 6.60 -4.36 -17.32
N GLN A 313 7.79 -4.99 -17.35
CA GLN A 313 8.85 -4.57 -18.26
C GLN A 313 8.45 -4.67 -19.74
N THR A 314 7.64 -5.66 -20.12
CA THR A 314 7.15 -5.78 -21.51
C THR A 314 6.16 -4.68 -21.89
N LEU A 315 5.54 -4.02 -20.90
CA LEU A 315 4.56 -2.96 -21.08
C LEU A 315 5.16 -1.56 -21.01
N LEU A 316 6.46 -1.43 -20.74
CA LEU A 316 7.11 -0.13 -20.67
C LEU A 316 6.97 0.60 -22.01
N PRO A 317 6.38 1.82 -22.03
CA PRO A 317 6.33 2.60 -23.26
C PRO A 317 7.74 2.93 -23.70
N GLU A 318 8.02 2.87 -25.02
CA GLU A 318 9.32 3.27 -25.55
C GLU A 318 9.68 4.68 -25.05
N SER A 319 10.80 4.79 -24.34
CA SER A 319 11.34 6.08 -23.94
C SER A 319 11.53 6.93 -25.20
N PRO A 320 11.12 8.20 -25.23
CA PRO A 320 11.57 9.08 -26.29
C PRO A 320 13.10 9.04 -26.28
N LYS A 321 13.71 8.67 -27.41
CA LYS A 321 15.16 8.83 -27.59
C LYS A 321 15.48 10.25 -27.16
N SER A 322 16.26 10.40 -26.09
CA SER A 322 16.83 11.67 -25.71
C SER A 322 17.41 12.29 -26.98
N PRO A 323 17.10 13.55 -27.35
CA PRO A 323 17.85 14.19 -28.40
C PRO A 323 19.31 14.11 -27.97
N GLU A 324 20.14 13.49 -28.80
CA GLU A 324 21.58 13.44 -28.63
C GLU A 324 22.02 14.84 -28.23
N SER A 325 22.56 14.97 -27.01
CA SER A 325 23.24 16.18 -26.58
C SER A 325 24.33 16.43 -27.61
N PRO A 326 24.30 17.55 -28.36
CA PRO A 326 25.42 17.87 -29.23
C PRO A 326 26.64 18.05 -28.34
N GLU A 327 27.69 17.34 -28.70
CA GLU A 327 29.03 17.48 -28.14
C GLU A 327 29.42 18.95 -28.02
N SER A 328 29.79 19.38 -26.80
CA SER A 328 30.82 20.39 -26.54
C SER A 328 31.16 20.44 -25.05
#